data_AF-A0A8J2SDH0-F1
#
_entry.id   AF-A0A8J2SDH0-F1
#
_cell.length_a   1.000
_cell.length_b   1.000
_cell.length_c   1.000
_cell.angle_alpha   90.00
_cell.angle_beta   90.00
_cell.angle_gamma   90.00
#
_symmetry.space_group_name_H-M   'P 1'
#
loop_
_entity.id
_entity.type
_entity.pdbx_description
1 polymer ?
#
loop_
_entity_poly.entity_id
_entity_poly.type
_entity_poly.pdbx_seq_one_letter_code
_entity_poly.pdbx_strand_id
1 'polypeptide(L)'
;MDEASLAQFRAATAPSRRVANLRHVRDCVIKRDADPYLRPAEVLALLEPERLGAIELYAAEDPEPQIRKSRTIPRIKTIEFRSYMDRNEPCLIEGIGRDWGLREYVTEGVPDLAKLAETYGRVQVPVQDAGVAKMMPLSQFARVWREKIAEGRRYYLKDWHFRLDGLGHLAPVPEIFADDWLSGARDMDYHFVYLGAAGTRTKLHCDVVNSFSWSANVCGSKRWRFLPAAETSLLRDVFGEDVASSFGPSSSEYPRRGKARPIEVVQQPGEAIFVPSGWYHDVENLNDCLSVNCNWANASNLLWCGPRLVDEANAAPGEVSTSHFLRRVAARAASTQSPRDLAAAAAAARALEGREGDAAVALAAAADARRAALVDSDSDSGEDFLGRVGADLFEDDETPRRRPTRRGWTPGFHDVVDRGVTSFEADVGGRRVCCRLGYRESGTGSSVWDGAVVLARFLETHPSLVRGKRVLELGAGTGFGGLCAAALGASNVTLTDIEACLPLLRENAAGVDGVVVEALDWTEPVAPSQRADVLLAADCLLPGREGLFAPLATTLAALLAGDAVAYFVYEQRCMDCGPFFELLRGAGVAVSCIPDDDLHPEYRAPEIRVLELRRT
;
A
#
# COMPACT_ATOMS: atom_id res chain seq x y z
N MET A 1 33.76 37.81 -0.58
CA MET A 1 32.72 37.55 0.45
C MET A 1 33.46 37.32 1.74
N ASP A 2 33.21 38.13 2.76
CA ASP A 2 33.92 38.01 4.05
C ASP A 2 33.33 36.88 4.93
N GLU A 3 34.08 36.45 5.94
CA GLU A 3 33.69 35.36 6.86
C GLU A 3 32.39 35.64 7.62
N ALA A 4 32.07 36.91 7.87
CA ALA A 4 30.82 37.32 8.51
C ALA A 4 29.61 37.09 7.59
N SER A 5 29.75 37.37 6.29
CA SER A 5 28.75 37.11 5.26
C SER A 5 28.57 35.60 5.01
N LEU A 6 29.64 34.82 5.13
CA LEU A 6 29.60 33.35 5.02
C LEU A 6 28.91 32.69 6.22
N ALA A 7 29.07 33.25 7.43
CA ALA A 7 28.38 32.80 8.64
C ALA A 7 26.89 33.15 8.63
N GLN A 8 26.53 34.34 8.12
CA GLN A 8 25.14 34.75 7.95
C GLN A 8 24.41 33.94 6.86
N PHE A 9 25.12 33.54 5.80
CA PHE A 9 24.58 32.62 4.78
C PHE A 9 24.39 31.20 5.33
N ARG A 10 25.34 30.69 6.15
CA ARG A 10 25.23 29.39 6.83
C ARG A 10 24.13 29.34 7.89
N ALA A 11 23.84 30.47 8.55
CA ALA A 11 22.73 30.58 9.51
C ALA A 11 21.36 30.74 8.84
N ALA A 12 21.30 31.26 7.61
CA ALA A 12 20.05 31.50 6.87
C ALA A 12 19.67 30.37 5.88
N THR A 13 20.54 29.39 5.62
CA THR A 13 20.30 28.34 4.60
C THR A 13 20.59 26.91 5.04
N ALA A 14 20.69 26.64 6.35
CA ALA A 14 20.65 25.26 6.83
C ALA A 14 19.19 24.86 7.12
N PRO A 15 18.49 24.09 6.25
CA PRO A 15 17.38 23.32 6.76
C PRO A 15 17.98 22.41 7.83
N SER A 16 17.55 22.58 9.08
CA SER A 16 17.93 21.67 10.14
C SER A 16 17.68 20.23 9.65
N ARG A 17 18.52 19.27 10.04
CA ARG A 17 18.37 17.83 9.70
C ARG A 17 16.92 17.29 9.89
N ARG A 18 16.08 17.99 10.66
CA ARG A 18 14.64 17.76 10.86
C ARG A 18 13.75 18.14 9.67
N VAL A 19 14.08 19.14 8.85
CA VAL A 19 13.25 19.59 7.71
C VAL A 19 13.41 18.72 6.46
N ALA A 20 14.61 18.15 6.25
CA ALA A 20 14.91 17.27 5.13
C ALA A 20 14.21 15.90 5.22
N ASN A 21 14.08 15.35 6.44
CA ASN A 21 13.35 14.10 6.69
C ASN A 21 11.85 14.20 6.36
N LEU A 22 11.25 15.40 6.41
CA LEU A 22 9.82 15.60 6.16
C LEU A 22 9.47 15.57 4.67
N ARG A 23 10.41 15.96 3.79
CA ARG A 23 10.21 15.87 2.33
C ARG A 23 10.28 14.43 1.83
N HIS A 24 11.16 13.61 2.43
CA HIS A 24 11.23 12.17 2.15
C HIS A 24 9.91 11.45 2.47
N VAL A 25 9.32 11.78 3.62
CA VAL A 25 8.08 11.16 4.08
C VAL A 25 6.87 11.71 3.34
N ARG A 26 6.87 12.99 2.99
CA ARG A 26 5.91 13.57 2.04
C ARG A 26 5.92 12.77 0.74
N ASP A 27 7.09 12.40 0.23
CA ASP A 27 7.18 11.56 -0.96
C ASP A 27 6.79 10.09 -0.69
N CYS A 28 6.95 9.53 0.51
CA CYS A 28 6.44 8.18 0.84
C CYS A 28 4.91 8.14 0.97
N VAL A 29 4.31 9.19 1.54
CA VAL A 29 2.86 9.37 1.68
C VAL A 29 2.23 9.72 0.33
N ILE A 30 2.90 10.53 -0.51
CA ILE A 30 2.48 10.88 -1.88
C ILE A 30 2.74 9.75 -2.89
N LYS A 31 3.83 8.98 -2.75
CA LYS A 31 4.08 7.72 -3.51
C LYS A 31 3.19 6.56 -3.04
N ARG A 32 2.24 6.81 -2.13
CA ARG A 32 1.33 5.83 -1.50
C ARG A 32 2.06 4.58 -0.96
N ASP A 33 3.33 4.75 -0.57
CA ASP A 33 4.28 3.76 -0.02
C ASP A 33 4.36 3.85 1.52
N ALA A 34 3.31 4.34 2.18
CA ALA A 34 3.25 4.31 3.62
C ALA A 34 3.35 2.85 4.09
N ASP A 35 4.38 2.52 4.90
CA ASP A 35 4.43 1.26 5.62
C ASP A 35 3.04 1.05 6.24
N PRO A 36 2.35 -0.08 5.98
CA PRO A 36 0.98 -0.28 6.42
C PRO A 36 0.83 -0.30 7.96
N TYR A 37 1.93 -0.20 8.70
CA TYR A 37 2.00 -0.09 10.14
C TYR A 37 2.40 1.30 10.66
N LEU A 38 2.55 2.31 9.79
CA LEU A 38 2.79 3.70 10.22
C LEU A 38 1.67 4.15 11.15
N ARG A 39 2.01 4.50 12.38
CA ARG A 39 1.03 5.00 13.35
C ARG A 39 0.59 6.41 12.96
N PRO A 40 -0.67 6.79 13.20
CA PRO A 40 -1.11 8.17 13.01
C PRO A 40 -0.20 9.18 13.72
N ALA A 41 0.26 8.90 14.95
CA ALA A 41 1.19 9.76 15.68
C ALA A 41 2.57 9.94 15.01
N GLU A 42 3.06 8.93 14.29
CA GLU A 42 4.32 9.02 13.54
C GLU A 42 4.11 9.90 12.32
N VAL A 43 2.99 9.75 11.61
CA VAL A 43 2.60 10.63 10.50
C VAL A 43 2.38 12.07 10.97
N LEU A 44 1.87 12.28 12.18
CA LEU A 44 1.70 13.60 12.78
C LEU A 44 3.03 14.30 13.08
N ALA A 45 3.98 13.58 13.68
CA ALA A 45 5.35 14.07 13.85
C ALA A 45 6.04 14.38 12.51
N LEU A 46 5.59 13.73 11.43
CA LEU A 46 6.07 13.90 10.06
C LEU A 46 5.35 15.02 9.27
N LEU A 47 4.23 15.56 9.76
CA LEU A 47 3.46 16.64 9.12
C LEU A 47 3.52 17.98 9.86
N GLU A 48 3.73 17.99 11.18
CA GLU A 48 3.87 19.18 12.02
C GLU A 48 5.15 19.14 12.88
N PRO A 49 6.31 19.50 12.30
CA PRO A 49 7.64 19.28 12.91
C PRO A 49 7.91 20.17 14.13
N GLU A 50 7.17 21.27 14.24
CA GLU A 50 7.33 22.32 15.24
C GLU A 50 6.76 21.90 16.62
N ARG A 51 5.95 20.83 16.66
CA ARG A 51 5.30 20.30 17.88
C ARG A 51 5.98 19.07 18.49
N LEU A 52 7.21 18.75 18.05
CA LEU A 52 7.99 17.58 18.48
C LEU A 52 8.17 17.46 20.01
N GLY A 53 8.18 18.58 20.74
CA GLY A 53 8.34 18.60 22.21
C GLY A 53 7.18 17.99 23.00
N ALA A 54 5.99 17.83 22.39
CA ALA A 54 4.83 17.22 23.05
C ALA A 54 4.70 15.70 22.76
N ILE A 55 5.53 15.15 21.87
CA ILE A 55 5.42 13.77 21.35
C ILE A 55 6.45 12.82 22.01
N GLU A 56 7.44 13.34 22.73
CA GLU A 56 8.48 12.55 23.42
C GLU A 56 7.93 11.54 24.44
N LEU A 57 6.65 11.64 24.83
CA LEU A 57 5.96 10.65 25.68
C LEU A 57 5.57 9.34 24.96
N TYR A 58 5.67 9.26 23.62
CA TYR A 58 5.17 8.10 22.85
C TYR A 58 6.24 7.31 22.07
N ALA A 59 7.51 7.72 22.19
CA ALA A 59 8.67 7.06 21.58
C ALA A 59 9.46 6.21 22.59
N ALA A 60 8.84 5.78 23.68
CA ALA A 60 9.38 4.70 24.48
C ALA A 60 9.29 3.40 23.67
N GLU A 61 10.42 2.73 23.53
CA GLU A 61 10.68 1.42 22.90
C GLU A 61 9.43 0.58 22.59
N ASP A 62 9.22 0.16 21.34
CA ASP A 62 8.35 -1.00 21.10
C ASP A 62 8.83 -1.83 19.88
N PRO A 63 8.84 -3.18 19.99
CA PRO A 63 9.39 -4.10 18.99
C PRO A 63 8.53 -4.17 17.72
N GLU A 64 9.07 -4.85 16.70
CA GLU A 64 8.30 -5.46 15.59
C GLU A 64 6.87 -5.85 16.02
N PRO A 65 5.81 -5.52 15.23
CA PRO A 65 4.42 -5.84 15.55
C PRO A 65 4.30 -7.27 16.07
N GLN A 66 3.72 -7.48 17.25
CA GLN A 66 3.72 -8.81 17.90
C GLN A 66 3.14 -9.89 16.98
N ILE A 67 2.16 -9.51 16.13
CA ILE A 67 1.55 -10.39 15.12
C ILE A 67 2.55 -10.88 14.07
N ARG A 68 3.59 -10.11 13.70
CA ARG A 68 4.65 -10.58 12.79
C ARG A 68 5.47 -11.71 13.42
N LYS A 69 5.61 -11.71 14.76
CA LYS A 69 6.37 -12.73 15.51
C LYS A 69 5.52 -13.94 15.88
N SER A 70 4.32 -13.72 16.43
CA SER A 70 3.45 -14.78 16.94
C SER A 70 2.61 -15.45 15.86
N ARG A 71 2.29 -14.72 14.77
CA ARG A 71 1.35 -15.15 13.71
C ARG A 71 0.04 -15.69 14.27
N THR A 72 -0.49 -15.01 15.29
CA THR A 72 -1.79 -15.31 15.91
C THR A 72 -2.62 -14.04 16.03
N ILE A 73 -3.93 -14.15 15.83
CA ILE A 73 -4.88 -13.06 16.10
C ILE A 73 -5.33 -13.18 17.57
N PRO A 74 -5.03 -12.19 18.43
CA PRO A 74 -5.39 -12.24 19.84
C PRO A 74 -6.88 -12.04 20.08
N ARG A 75 -7.39 -12.63 21.16
CA ARG A 75 -8.70 -12.33 21.74
C ARG A 75 -8.53 -11.31 22.86
N ILE A 76 -9.32 -10.25 22.84
CA ILE A 76 -9.16 -9.08 23.70
C ILE A 76 -10.50 -8.62 24.25
N LYS A 77 -10.45 -7.82 25.31
CA LYS A 77 -11.61 -7.08 25.81
C LYS A 77 -11.77 -5.76 25.06
N THR A 78 -12.96 -5.18 25.13
CA THR A 78 -13.29 -3.89 24.48
C THR A 78 -12.37 -2.74 24.89
N ILE A 79 -11.87 -2.73 26.13
CA ILE A 79 -10.97 -1.70 26.65
C ILE A 79 -9.60 -1.68 25.94
N GLU A 80 -9.17 -2.81 25.38
CA GLU A 80 -7.88 -2.95 24.70
C GLU A 80 -7.96 -2.56 23.22
N PHE A 81 -9.17 -2.54 22.65
CA PHE A 81 -9.41 -2.45 21.21
C PHE A 81 -8.73 -1.25 20.54
N ARG A 82 -8.78 -0.08 21.19
CA ARG A 82 -8.17 1.15 20.66
C ARG A 82 -6.69 0.97 20.31
N SER A 83 -5.95 0.23 21.13
CA SER A 83 -4.52 -0.02 20.91
C SER A 83 -4.25 -0.82 19.63
N TYR A 84 -5.10 -1.79 19.31
CA TYR A 84 -5.01 -2.61 18.09
C TYR A 84 -5.45 -1.83 16.85
N MET A 85 -6.52 -1.04 16.97
CA MET A 85 -6.97 -0.15 15.92
C MET A 85 -5.87 0.85 15.52
N ASP A 86 -5.20 1.43 16.50
CA ASP A 86 -4.12 2.42 16.29
C ASP A 86 -2.86 1.82 15.66
N ARG A 87 -2.59 0.53 15.90
CA ARG A 87 -1.48 -0.22 15.30
C ARG A 87 -1.83 -0.87 13.96
N ASN A 88 -3.07 -0.72 13.47
CA ASN A 88 -3.57 -1.39 12.27
C ASN A 88 -3.43 -2.93 12.36
N GLU A 89 -3.75 -3.51 13.52
CA GLU A 89 -3.57 -4.94 13.84
C GLU A 89 -4.91 -5.67 14.06
N PRO A 90 -5.12 -6.86 13.46
CA PRO A 90 -6.36 -7.59 13.63
C PRO A 90 -6.49 -8.17 15.05
N CYS A 91 -7.71 -8.20 15.58
CA CYS A 91 -8.03 -8.79 16.88
C CYS A 91 -9.47 -9.33 16.91
N LEU A 92 -9.74 -10.25 17.84
CA LEU A 92 -11.08 -10.71 18.19
C LEU A 92 -11.52 -10.03 19.49
N ILE A 93 -12.63 -9.32 19.47
CA ILE A 93 -13.15 -8.55 20.59
C ILE A 93 -14.31 -9.32 21.21
N GLU A 94 -14.16 -9.70 22.47
CA GLU A 94 -15.16 -10.47 23.18
C GLU A 94 -16.32 -9.59 23.68
N GLY A 95 -17.51 -10.18 23.76
CA GLY A 95 -18.67 -9.53 24.40
C GLY A 95 -19.57 -8.75 23.46
N ILE A 96 -19.28 -8.73 22.16
CA ILE A 96 -20.05 -7.96 21.19
C ILE A 96 -21.31 -8.71 20.76
N GLY A 97 -22.44 -8.01 20.72
CA GLY A 97 -23.71 -8.52 20.18
C GLY A 97 -24.42 -9.57 21.05
N ARG A 98 -24.07 -9.66 22.34
CA ARG A 98 -24.71 -10.58 23.30
C ARG A 98 -26.11 -10.13 23.73
N ASP A 99 -26.38 -8.84 23.62
CA ASP A 99 -27.59 -8.12 24.02
C ASP A 99 -28.45 -7.68 22.82
N TRP A 100 -28.04 -8.04 21.61
CA TRP A 100 -28.74 -7.67 20.39
C TRP A 100 -30.09 -8.38 20.24
N GLY A 101 -31.13 -7.63 19.83
CA GLY A 101 -32.44 -8.18 19.51
C GLY A 101 -32.40 -9.20 18.37
N LEU A 102 -31.39 -9.13 17.50
CA LEU A 102 -31.16 -10.12 16.43
C LEU A 102 -30.98 -11.55 16.97
N ARG A 103 -30.59 -11.71 18.25
CA ARG A 103 -30.49 -13.02 18.92
C ARG A 103 -31.83 -13.70 19.13
N GLU A 104 -32.94 -12.96 19.11
CA GLU A 104 -34.28 -13.57 19.17
C GLU A 104 -34.57 -14.47 17.97
N TYR A 105 -33.84 -14.28 16.87
CA TYR A 105 -33.93 -15.09 15.63
C TYR A 105 -32.84 -16.17 15.57
N VAL A 106 -32.36 -16.62 16.73
CA VAL A 106 -31.44 -17.74 16.88
C VAL A 106 -32.07 -18.77 17.81
N THR A 107 -32.23 -20.00 17.32
CA THR A 107 -32.79 -21.12 18.08
C THR A 107 -31.73 -22.22 18.15
N GLU A 108 -31.42 -22.71 19.35
CA GLU A 108 -30.40 -23.76 19.58
C GLU A 108 -29.02 -23.46 18.95
N GLY A 109 -28.66 -22.17 18.84
CA GLY A 109 -27.37 -21.74 18.31
C GLY A 109 -27.29 -21.70 16.78
N VAL A 110 -28.40 -21.88 16.06
CA VAL A 110 -28.50 -21.74 14.60
C VAL A 110 -29.50 -20.64 14.20
N PRO A 111 -29.38 -20.03 13.00
CA PRO A 111 -30.34 -19.04 12.53
C PRO A 111 -31.75 -19.63 12.39
N ASP A 112 -32.74 -18.98 13.01
CA ASP A 112 -34.16 -19.32 12.89
C ASP A 112 -34.82 -18.50 11.78
N LEU A 113 -34.65 -18.98 10.55
CA LEU A 113 -35.20 -18.32 9.36
C LEU A 113 -36.72 -18.33 9.31
N ALA A 114 -37.38 -19.30 9.93
CA ALA A 114 -38.84 -19.35 9.95
C ALA A 114 -39.36 -18.18 10.79
N LYS A 115 -38.85 -18.01 12.01
CA LYS A 115 -39.19 -16.89 12.89
C LYS A 115 -38.83 -15.53 12.28
N LEU A 116 -37.66 -15.42 11.63
CA LEU A 116 -37.26 -14.18 10.97
C LEU A 116 -38.18 -13.85 9.78
N ALA A 117 -38.59 -14.85 9.00
CA ALA A 117 -39.50 -14.69 7.87
C ALA A 117 -40.97 -14.42 8.28
N GLU A 118 -41.41 -14.87 9.46
CA GLU A 118 -42.75 -14.52 9.98
C GLU A 118 -42.89 -13.01 10.16
N THR A 119 -41.84 -12.35 10.64
CA THR A 119 -41.85 -10.90 10.90
C THR A 119 -41.45 -10.09 9.66
N TYR A 120 -40.40 -10.53 8.95
CA TYR A 120 -39.76 -9.75 7.88
C TYR A 120 -39.83 -10.41 6.51
N GLY A 121 -40.71 -11.39 6.31
CA GLY A 121 -40.74 -12.24 5.10
C GLY A 121 -40.96 -11.50 3.78
N ARG A 122 -41.47 -10.26 3.81
CA ARG A 122 -41.68 -9.41 2.62
C ARG A 122 -40.43 -8.63 2.20
N VAL A 123 -39.46 -8.45 3.10
CA VAL A 123 -38.22 -7.72 2.82
C VAL A 123 -37.46 -8.42 1.70
N GLN A 124 -36.94 -7.62 0.76
CA GLN A 124 -36.12 -8.13 -0.33
C GLN A 124 -34.67 -8.28 0.15
N VAL A 125 -34.14 -9.50 0.08
CA VAL A 125 -32.79 -9.80 0.54
C VAL A 125 -31.90 -10.25 -0.62
N PRO A 126 -30.62 -9.81 -0.64
CA PRO A 126 -29.64 -10.27 -1.60
C PRO A 126 -29.16 -11.68 -1.24
N VAL A 127 -29.28 -12.61 -2.18
CA VAL A 127 -28.83 -13.98 -2.03
C VAL A 127 -27.89 -14.33 -3.17
N GLN A 128 -26.67 -14.78 -2.83
CA GLN A 128 -25.75 -15.36 -3.77
C GLN A 128 -26.04 -16.85 -4.01
N ASP A 129 -26.13 -17.21 -5.28
CA ASP A 129 -26.22 -18.57 -5.78
C ASP A 129 -25.31 -18.72 -7.00
N ALA A 130 -24.38 -19.69 -6.95
CA ALA A 130 -23.41 -19.94 -8.01
C ALA A 130 -22.63 -18.69 -8.48
N GLY A 131 -22.33 -17.76 -7.55
CA GLY A 131 -21.61 -16.51 -7.83
C GLY A 131 -22.48 -15.37 -8.36
N VAL A 132 -23.79 -15.58 -8.55
CA VAL A 132 -24.73 -14.56 -8.99
C VAL A 132 -25.56 -14.07 -7.81
N ALA A 133 -25.59 -12.77 -7.58
CA ALA A 133 -26.48 -12.15 -6.59
C ALA A 133 -27.88 -11.96 -7.17
N LYS A 134 -28.91 -12.35 -6.41
CA LYS A 134 -30.32 -12.17 -6.76
C LYS A 134 -31.09 -11.65 -5.56
N MET A 135 -31.95 -10.65 -5.80
CA MET A 135 -32.91 -10.20 -4.80
C MET A 135 -34.09 -11.16 -4.74
N MET A 136 -34.54 -11.52 -3.54
CA MET A 136 -35.76 -12.28 -3.33
C MET A 136 -36.41 -11.96 -1.98
N PRO A 137 -37.72 -12.20 -1.81
CA PRO A 137 -38.34 -12.11 -0.50
C PRO A 137 -37.65 -13.01 0.53
N LEU A 138 -37.44 -12.51 1.75
CA LEU A 138 -36.85 -13.30 2.84
C LEU A 138 -37.64 -14.59 3.12
N SER A 139 -38.97 -14.55 2.99
CA SER A 139 -39.83 -15.73 3.09
C SER A 139 -39.53 -16.80 2.03
N GLN A 140 -39.20 -16.37 0.80
CA GLN A 140 -38.78 -17.28 -0.26
C GLN A 140 -37.42 -17.90 0.08
N PHE A 141 -36.46 -17.10 0.53
CA PHE A 141 -35.16 -17.59 0.97
C PHE A 141 -35.29 -18.62 2.10
N ALA A 142 -36.03 -18.29 3.16
CA ALA A 142 -36.29 -19.18 4.30
C ALA A 142 -36.88 -20.54 3.88
N ARG A 143 -37.82 -20.54 2.93
CA ARG A 143 -38.46 -21.76 2.42
C ARG A 143 -37.49 -22.68 1.67
N VAL A 144 -36.60 -22.12 0.84
CA VAL A 144 -35.74 -22.91 -0.05
C VAL A 144 -34.35 -23.18 0.49
N TRP A 145 -33.93 -22.49 1.57
CA TRP A 145 -32.55 -22.52 2.04
C TRP A 145 -32.05 -23.93 2.35
N ARG A 146 -32.79 -24.71 3.15
CA ARG A 146 -32.42 -26.08 3.54
C ARG A 146 -32.40 -27.04 2.35
N GLU A 147 -33.38 -26.94 1.45
CA GLU A 147 -33.46 -27.74 0.22
C GLU A 147 -32.25 -27.48 -0.67
N LYS A 148 -31.92 -26.20 -0.91
CA LYS A 148 -30.80 -25.82 -1.77
C LYS A 148 -29.45 -26.25 -1.20
N ILE A 149 -29.27 -26.17 0.11
CA ILE A 149 -28.07 -26.71 0.77
C ILE A 149 -27.98 -28.23 0.59
N ALA A 150 -29.10 -28.95 0.73
CA ALA A 150 -29.14 -30.40 0.55
C ALA A 150 -28.83 -30.82 -0.92
N GLU A 151 -29.13 -29.96 -1.89
CA GLU A 151 -28.71 -30.11 -3.30
C GLU A 151 -27.21 -29.79 -3.52
N GLY A 152 -26.46 -29.43 -2.48
CA GLY A 152 -25.06 -29.04 -2.57
C GLY A 152 -24.84 -27.58 -3.02
N ARG A 153 -25.90 -26.76 -3.09
CA ARG A 153 -25.78 -25.32 -3.40
C ARG A 153 -25.26 -24.55 -2.18
N ARG A 154 -24.46 -23.52 -2.43
CA ARG A 154 -23.96 -22.58 -1.42
C ARG A 154 -24.81 -21.30 -1.36
N TYR A 155 -26.10 -21.45 -1.11
CA TYR A 155 -27.02 -20.31 -0.97
C TYR A 155 -26.60 -19.43 0.20
N TYR A 156 -26.19 -18.19 -0.09
CA TYR A 156 -25.61 -17.28 0.89
C TYR A 156 -26.31 -15.93 0.82
N LEU A 157 -27.09 -15.59 1.86
CA LEU A 157 -27.59 -14.23 2.02
C LEU A 157 -26.42 -13.38 2.53
N LYS A 158 -25.99 -12.42 1.72
CA LYS A 158 -24.84 -11.57 2.00
C LYS A 158 -25.07 -10.16 1.47
N ASP A 159 -24.46 -9.19 2.14
CA ASP A 159 -24.57 -7.77 1.81
C ASP A 159 -26.00 -7.22 2.01
N TRP A 160 -26.76 -7.76 2.99
CA TRP A 160 -28.10 -7.26 3.30
C TRP A 160 -28.04 -6.00 4.16
N HIS A 161 -28.36 -4.86 3.55
CA HIS A 161 -28.50 -3.53 4.17
C HIS A 161 -29.76 -3.40 5.03
N PHE A 162 -29.89 -4.25 6.04
CA PHE A 162 -31.09 -4.34 6.87
C PHE A 162 -31.43 -3.05 7.63
N ARG A 163 -30.51 -2.07 7.78
CA ARG A 163 -30.87 -0.77 8.39
C ARG A 163 -31.72 0.07 7.47
N LEU A 164 -31.48 -0.02 6.16
CA LEU A 164 -32.32 0.64 5.15
C LEU A 164 -33.75 0.07 5.15
N ASP A 165 -33.92 -1.17 5.63
CA ASP A 165 -35.22 -1.80 5.87
C ASP A 165 -35.82 -1.48 7.26
N GLY A 166 -35.20 -0.57 8.03
CA GLY A 166 -35.66 -0.17 9.37
C GLY A 166 -35.29 -1.15 10.49
N LEU A 167 -34.46 -2.15 10.22
CA LEU A 167 -34.13 -3.24 11.16
C LEU A 167 -32.86 -2.99 11.99
N GLY A 168 -32.24 -1.82 11.87
CA GLY A 168 -30.98 -1.49 12.55
C GLY A 168 -31.05 -1.56 14.08
N HIS A 169 -32.24 -1.43 14.67
CA HIS A 169 -32.47 -1.57 16.11
C HIS A 169 -32.20 -2.99 16.63
N LEU A 170 -32.24 -4.02 15.77
CA LEU A 170 -31.95 -5.40 16.15
C LEU A 170 -30.46 -5.64 16.39
N ALA A 171 -29.58 -4.83 15.79
CA ALA A 171 -28.14 -4.87 16.00
C ALA A 171 -27.54 -3.44 15.97
N PRO A 172 -27.63 -2.71 17.09
CA PRO A 172 -27.07 -1.38 17.22
C PRO A 172 -25.54 -1.41 17.08
N VAL A 173 -24.94 -0.28 16.65
CA VAL A 173 -23.47 -0.15 16.59
C VAL A 173 -22.93 -0.15 18.03
N PRO A 174 -22.00 -1.06 18.38
CA PRO A 174 -21.28 -0.99 19.65
C PRO A 174 -20.53 0.33 19.81
N GLU A 175 -20.49 0.89 21.03
CA GLU A 175 -19.86 2.19 21.32
C GLU A 175 -18.41 2.29 20.85
N ILE A 176 -17.64 1.20 20.95
CA ILE A 176 -16.25 1.13 20.50
C ILE A 176 -16.06 1.33 18.99
N PHE A 177 -17.13 1.22 18.20
CA PHE A 177 -17.15 1.44 16.75
C PHE A 177 -18.00 2.66 16.36
N ALA A 178 -18.46 3.47 17.32
CA ALA A 178 -19.37 4.58 17.05
C ALA A 178 -18.71 5.76 16.32
N ASP A 179 -17.38 5.85 16.37
CA ASP A 179 -16.62 6.85 15.62
C ASP A 179 -16.46 6.42 14.15
N ASP A 180 -17.55 6.58 13.40
CA ASP A 180 -17.67 6.21 12.00
C ASP A 180 -17.90 7.44 11.12
N TRP A 181 -16.92 7.72 10.27
CA TRP A 181 -16.90 8.85 9.36
C TRP A 181 -17.32 8.43 7.94
N LEU A 182 -17.55 7.12 7.72
CA LEU A 182 -17.94 6.51 6.44
C LEU A 182 -19.47 6.41 6.31
N SER A 183 -20.17 5.96 7.36
CA SER A 183 -21.63 5.83 7.32
C SER A 183 -22.38 7.16 7.18
N GLY A 184 -23.50 7.14 6.45
CA GLY A 184 -24.38 8.30 6.26
C GLY A 184 -23.97 9.28 5.16
N ALA A 185 -22.90 8.99 4.41
CA ALA A 185 -22.71 9.52 3.07
C ALA A 185 -23.51 8.63 2.09
N ARG A 186 -24.45 9.20 1.34
CA ARG A 186 -25.33 8.55 0.31
C ARG A 186 -26.54 7.71 0.74
N ASP A 187 -27.09 7.80 1.95
CA ASP A 187 -28.07 6.76 2.40
C ASP A 187 -27.49 5.33 2.33
N MET A 188 -26.17 5.18 2.20
CA MET A 188 -25.48 3.89 2.20
C MET A 188 -25.26 3.50 3.66
N ASP A 189 -25.96 2.47 4.11
CA ASP A 189 -25.52 1.76 5.30
C ASP A 189 -24.33 0.90 4.87
N TYR A 190 -23.17 1.06 5.50
CA TYR A 190 -22.08 0.09 5.34
C TYR A 190 -22.29 -1.08 6.30
N HIS A 191 -23.53 -1.39 6.68
CA HIS A 191 -23.92 -2.31 7.75
C HIS A 191 -24.66 -3.52 7.18
N PHE A 192 -23.93 -4.60 7.00
CA PHE A 192 -24.40 -5.75 6.26
C PHE A 192 -24.75 -6.91 7.18
N VAL A 193 -25.91 -7.53 6.97
CA VAL A 193 -26.23 -8.84 7.54
C VAL A 193 -25.76 -9.93 6.59
N TYR A 194 -25.08 -10.93 7.15
CA TYR A 194 -24.67 -12.15 6.47
C TYR A 194 -25.31 -13.35 7.15
N LEU A 195 -25.99 -14.18 6.36
CA LEU A 195 -26.63 -15.41 6.79
C LEU A 195 -26.33 -16.52 5.77
N GLY A 196 -25.53 -17.49 6.19
CA GLY A 196 -25.05 -18.56 5.32
C GLY A 196 -24.89 -19.87 6.04
N ALA A 197 -25.05 -20.97 5.29
CA ALA A 197 -24.87 -22.32 5.82
C ALA A 197 -23.39 -22.68 5.96
N ALA A 198 -23.11 -23.80 6.62
CA ALA A 198 -21.77 -24.38 6.62
C ALA A 198 -21.20 -24.51 5.20
N GLY A 199 -19.96 -24.05 5.00
CA GLY A 199 -19.23 -24.11 3.72
C GLY A 199 -19.47 -22.92 2.78
N THR A 200 -20.37 -21.98 3.08
CA THR A 200 -20.43 -20.71 2.33
C THR A 200 -19.21 -19.83 2.64
N ARG A 201 -18.72 -19.10 1.64
CA ARG A 201 -17.45 -18.35 1.74
C ARG A 201 -17.54 -16.95 1.17
N THR A 202 -16.82 -16.03 1.79
CA THR A 202 -16.40 -14.76 1.17
C THR A 202 -14.96 -14.96 0.68
N LYS A 203 -14.72 -14.67 -0.61
CA LYS A 203 -13.41 -14.88 -1.26
C LYS A 203 -12.35 -13.94 -0.68
N LEU A 204 -11.09 -14.19 -1.03
CA LEU A 204 -9.97 -13.35 -0.63
C LEU A 204 -10.14 -11.93 -1.19
N HIS A 205 -10.11 -10.94 -0.30
CA HIS A 205 -10.27 -9.53 -0.65
C HIS A 205 -9.66 -8.64 0.44
N CYS A 206 -9.47 -7.36 0.13
CA CYS A 206 -9.38 -6.31 1.12
C CYS A 206 -10.67 -5.49 1.10
N ASP A 207 -11.00 -4.85 2.21
CA ASP A 207 -12.20 -4.03 2.31
C ASP A 207 -12.19 -2.84 1.37
N VAL A 208 -13.39 -2.44 0.93
CA VAL A 208 -13.58 -1.32 0.01
C VAL A 208 -12.91 -0.07 0.57
N VAL A 209 -12.34 0.72 -0.35
CA VAL A 209 -11.58 1.94 -0.06
C VAL A 209 -10.48 1.78 1.01
N ASN A 210 -9.98 0.56 1.27
CA ASN A 210 -9.07 0.29 2.40
C ASN A 210 -9.63 0.77 3.76
N SER A 211 -10.96 0.74 3.93
CA SER A 211 -11.61 1.02 5.21
C SER A 211 -11.21 -0.01 6.29
N PHE A 212 -11.54 0.30 7.54
CA PHE A 212 -11.64 -0.72 8.58
C PHE A 212 -12.94 -1.48 8.40
N SER A 213 -12.98 -2.71 8.92
CA SER A 213 -14.21 -3.48 9.02
C SER A 213 -14.29 -4.24 10.32
N TRP A 214 -15.50 -4.38 10.87
CA TRP A 214 -15.76 -5.27 12.00
C TRP A 214 -16.84 -6.25 11.59
N SER A 215 -16.72 -7.50 12.03
CA SER A 215 -17.77 -8.51 11.84
C SER A 215 -18.10 -9.13 13.18
N ALA A 216 -19.30 -8.86 13.69
CA ALA A 216 -19.83 -9.41 14.92
C ALA A 216 -20.66 -10.67 14.64
N ASN A 217 -20.26 -11.78 15.23
CA ASN A 217 -20.87 -13.08 14.99
C ASN A 217 -21.97 -13.37 16.03
N VAL A 218 -23.21 -13.51 15.58
CA VAL A 218 -24.38 -13.69 16.45
C VAL A 218 -24.58 -15.17 16.81
N CYS A 219 -24.44 -16.05 15.81
CA CYS A 219 -24.47 -17.50 15.97
C CYS A 219 -23.63 -18.21 14.89
N GLY A 220 -23.34 -19.50 15.10
CA GLY A 220 -22.40 -20.26 14.29
C GLY A 220 -20.93 -19.91 14.54
N SER A 221 -20.01 -20.49 13.78
CA SER A 221 -18.58 -20.18 13.86
C SER A 221 -17.98 -19.94 12.48
N LYS A 222 -17.01 -19.03 12.41
CA LYS A 222 -16.38 -18.60 11.15
C LYS A 222 -14.87 -18.81 11.22
N ARG A 223 -14.29 -19.43 10.19
CA ARG A 223 -12.84 -19.44 9.99
C ARG A 223 -12.45 -18.23 9.16
N TRP A 224 -11.52 -17.44 9.67
CA TRP A 224 -10.91 -16.32 9.00
C TRP A 224 -9.46 -16.64 8.68
N ARG A 225 -9.00 -16.21 7.51
CA ARG A 225 -7.58 -16.24 7.14
C ARG A 225 -7.15 -14.85 6.72
N PHE A 226 -6.12 -14.33 7.36
CA PHE A 226 -5.59 -12.99 7.13
C PHE A 226 -4.17 -13.05 6.57
N LEU A 227 -3.86 -12.16 5.63
CA LEU A 227 -2.49 -11.88 5.23
C LEU A 227 -2.10 -10.49 5.75
N PRO A 228 -0.94 -10.37 6.43
CA PRO A 228 -0.39 -9.07 6.81
C PRO A 228 -0.35 -8.12 5.61
N ALA A 229 -0.75 -6.86 5.83
CA ALA A 229 -0.81 -5.87 4.76
C ALA A 229 0.53 -5.70 4.02
N ALA A 230 1.67 -5.82 4.72
CA ALA A 230 3.01 -5.78 4.13
C ALA A 230 3.35 -7.02 3.27
N GLU A 231 2.62 -8.13 3.40
CA GLU A 231 2.81 -9.35 2.60
C GLU A 231 1.90 -9.38 1.36
N THR A 232 1.07 -8.36 1.12
CA THR A 232 0.10 -8.30 0.01
C THR A 232 0.75 -8.53 -1.36
N SER A 233 2.00 -8.07 -1.54
CA SER A 233 2.75 -8.23 -2.79
C SER A 233 3.00 -9.69 -3.18
N LEU A 234 2.86 -10.64 -2.24
CA LEU A 234 2.94 -12.08 -2.51
C LEU A 234 1.71 -12.63 -3.23
N LEU A 235 0.55 -11.98 -3.09
CA LEU A 235 -0.70 -12.41 -3.74
C LEU A 235 -0.89 -11.80 -5.12
N ARG A 236 0.00 -10.91 -5.53
CA ARG A 236 -0.10 -10.21 -6.80
C ARG A 236 0.36 -11.09 -7.95
N ASP A 237 -0.21 -10.85 -9.12
CA ASP A 237 0.17 -11.51 -10.35
C ASP A 237 1.61 -11.13 -10.78
N VAL A 238 2.05 -11.64 -11.92
CA VAL A 238 3.35 -11.32 -12.53
C VAL A 238 3.52 -9.83 -12.87
N PHE A 239 2.42 -9.10 -13.01
CA PHE A 239 2.38 -7.68 -13.35
C PHE A 239 2.26 -6.79 -12.11
N GLY A 240 2.02 -7.37 -10.95
CA GLY A 240 1.72 -6.64 -9.74
C GLY A 240 0.26 -6.16 -9.65
N GLU A 241 -0.56 -6.35 -10.65
CA GLU A 241 -1.85 -5.65 -10.73
C GLU A 241 -2.94 -6.40 -9.98
N ASP A 242 -3.25 -7.59 -10.48
CA ASP A 242 -4.33 -8.39 -9.94
C ASP A 242 -3.89 -9.13 -8.68
N VAL A 243 -4.82 -9.22 -7.73
CA VAL A 243 -4.63 -10.02 -6.52
C VAL A 243 -5.40 -11.33 -6.65
N ALA A 244 -4.72 -12.43 -6.33
CA ALA A 244 -5.32 -13.76 -6.40
C ALA A 244 -6.62 -13.84 -5.59
N SER A 245 -7.65 -14.45 -6.17
CA SER A 245 -8.97 -14.63 -5.52
C SER A 245 -8.99 -15.64 -4.36
N SER A 246 -7.88 -16.32 -4.10
CA SER A 246 -7.70 -17.26 -3.00
C SER A 246 -6.23 -17.50 -2.68
N PHE A 247 -5.94 -17.91 -1.45
CA PHE A 247 -4.66 -18.49 -1.07
C PHE A 247 -4.44 -19.84 -1.77
N GLY A 248 -3.21 -20.16 -2.15
CA GLY A 248 -2.91 -21.42 -2.83
C GLY A 248 -1.46 -21.53 -3.30
N PRO A 249 -1.12 -22.59 -4.06
CA PRO A 249 0.23 -22.76 -4.61
C PRO A 249 0.55 -21.65 -5.61
N SER A 250 1.84 -21.39 -5.82
CA SER A 250 2.29 -20.51 -6.91
C SER A 250 1.86 -21.03 -8.28
N SER A 251 1.61 -20.13 -9.22
CA SER A 251 1.36 -20.43 -10.63
C SER A 251 2.20 -19.51 -11.52
N SER A 252 2.17 -19.74 -12.83
CA SER A 252 2.80 -18.84 -13.81
C SER A 252 2.24 -17.41 -13.73
N GLU A 253 0.95 -17.27 -13.42
CA GLU A 253 0.28 -15.98 -13.26
C GLU A 253 0.54 -15.36 -11.89
N TYR A 254 0.58 -16.16 -10.82
CA TYR A 254 0.83 -15.69 -9.44
C TYR A 254 2.06 -16.40 -8.84
N PRO A 255 3.28 -15.99 -9.22
CA PRO A 255 4.50 -16.74 -8.92
C PRO A 255 4.86 -16.75 -7.44
N ARG A 256 4.44 -15.72 -6.69
CA ARG A 256 4.74 -15.59 -5.25
C ARG A 256 3.63 -16.09 -4.33
N ARG A 257 2.48 -16.50 -4.87
CA ARG A 257 1.29 -16.86 -4.08
C ARG A 257 1.53 -17.98 -3.08
N GLY A 258 2.32 -19.00 -3.44
CA GLY A 258 2.66 -20.11 -2.55
C GLY A 258 3.53 -19.71 -1.34
N LYS A 259 4.10 -18.51 -1.34
CA LYS A 259 4.87 -17.96 -0.20
C LYS A 259 3.97 -17.25 0.82
N ALA A 260 2.74 -16.88 0.44
CA ALA A 260 1.78 -16.27 1.35
C ALA A 260 1.39 -17.28 2.44
N ARG A 261 1.61 -16.90 3.69
CA ARG A 261 1.34 -17.74 4.85
C ARG A 261 0.27 -17.06 5.70
N PRO A 262 -1.03 -17.30 5.42
CA PRO A 262 -2.09 -16.62 6.13
C PRO A 262 -2.17 -17.02 7.60
N ILE A 263 -2.55 -16.06 8.44
CA ILE A 263 -2.86 -16.24 9.85
C ILE A 263 -4.32 -16.69 9.95
N GLU A 264 -4.56 -17.87 10.52
CA GLU A 264 -5.90 -18.42 10.68
C GLU A 264 -6.45 -18.18 12.09
N VAL A 265 -7.74 -17.84 12.19
CA VAL A 265 -8.45 -17.76 13.47
C VAL A 265 -9.91 -18.21 13.30
N VAL A 266 -10.45 -18.88 14.32
CA VAL A 266 -11.88 -19.21 14.39
C VAL A 266 -12.60 -18.25 15.31
N GLN A 267 -13.58 -17.54 14.76
CA GLN A 267 -14.49 -16.65 15.46
C GLN A 267 -15.70 -17.41 16.00
N GLN A 268 -16.05 -17.14 17.26
CA GLN A 268 -17.17 -17.73 17.99
C GLN A 268 -18.36 -16.77 18.12
N PRO A 269 -19.56 -17.24 18.51
CA PRO A 269 -20.68 -16.36 18.83
C PRO A 269 -20.35 -15.39 19.96
N GLY A 270 -20.76 -14.12 19.81
CA GLY A 270 -20.50 -13.06 20.79
C GLY A 270 -19.09 -12.46 20.71
N GLU A 271 -18.34 -12.76 19.65
CA GLU A 271 -17.08 -12.10 19.30
C GLU A 271 -17.27 -11.22 18.06
N ALA A 272 -16.61 -10.06 18.03
CA ALA A 272 -16.41 -9.29 16.82
C ALA A 272 -14.96 -9.37 16.36
N ILE A 273 -14.72 -9.72 15.10
CA ILE A 273 -13.38 -9.62 14.53
C ILE A 273 -13.18 -8.23 13.95
N PHE A 274 -12.02 -7.63 14.22
CA PHE A 274 -11.57 -6.40 13.60
C PHE A 274 -10.66 -6.72 12.41
N VAL A 275 -11.02 -6.17 11.26
CA VAL A 275 -10.26 -6.20 10.01
C VAL A 275 -9.61 -4.83 9.80
N PRO A 276 -8.28 -4.73 9.88
CA PRO A 276 -7.59 -3.47 9.67
C PRO A 276 -7.39 -3.15 8.18
N SER A 277 -7.03 -1.91 7.89
CA SER A 277 -6.84 -1.39 6.54
C SER A 277 -5.71 -2.13 5.81
N GLY A 278 -5.98 -2.57 4.58
CA GLY A 278 -5.01 -3.23 3.71
C GLY A 278 -4.75 -4.71 4.03
N TRP A 279 -5.43 -5.29 5.02
CA TRP A 279 -5.31 -6.72 5.33
C TRP A 279 -6.19 -7.57 4.42
N TYR A 280 -5.55 -8.34 3.54
CA TYR A 280 -6.26 -9.30 2.70
C TYR A 280 -6.78 -10.46 3.54
N HIS A 281 -8.05 -10.80 3.38
CA HIS A 281 -8.67 -11.84 4.16
C HIS A 281 -9.76 -12.62 3.39
N ASP A 282 -9.96 -13.87 3.80
CA ASP A 282 -11.12 -14.67 3.40
C ASP A 282 -11.83 -15.29 4.61
N VAL A 283 -13.10 -15.66 4.40
CA VAL A 283 -13.99 -16.12 5.47
C VAL A 283 -14.76 -17.34 5.01
N GLU A 284 -14.80 -18.37 5.87
CA GLU A 284 -15.63 -19.56 5.70
C GLU A 284 -16.55 -19.73 6.91
N ASN A 285 -17.84 -19.91 6.66
CA ASN A 285 -18.79 -20.34 7.69
C ASN A 285 -18.55 -21.84 7.98
N LEU A 286 -18.14 -22.19 9.20
CA LEU A 286 -17.93 -23.58 9.61
C LEU A 286 -19.25 -24.26 10.02
N ASN A 287 -20.22 -23.46 10.45
CA ASN A 287 -21.59 -23.86 10.77
C ASN A 287 -22.56 -22.90 10.09
N ASP A 288 -23.85 -23.09 10.28
CA ASP A 288 -24.84 -22.09 9.91
C ASP A 288 -24.61 -20.82 10.75
N CYS A 289 -24.35 -19.71 10.09
CA CYS A 289 -23.94 -18.47 10.73
C CYS A 289 -24.91 -17.34 10.46
N LEU A 290 -25.05 -16.46 11.45
CA LEU A 290 -25.65 -15.14 11.34
C LEU A 290 -24.64 -14.12 11.90
N SER A 291 -24.27 -13.13 11.11
CA SER A 291 -23.35 -12.06 11.53
C SER A 291 -23.76 -10.71 11.00
N VAL A 292 -23.32 -9.66 11.69
CA VAL A 292 -23.43 -8.27 11.25
C VAL A 292 -22.03 -7.75 11.01
N ASN A 293 -21.82 -7.16 9.84
CA ASN A 293 -20.55 -6.59 9.43
C ASN A 293 -20.70 -5.10 9.20
N CYS A 294 -19.66 -4.33 9.47
CA CYS A 294 -19.65 -2.91 9.14
C CYS A 294 -18.28 -2.45 8.66
N ASN A 295 -18.25 -1.77 7.51
CA ASN A 295 -17.09 -1.00 7.08
C ASN A 295 -17.17 0.40 7.69
N TRP A 296 -16.06 0.88 8.24
CA TRP A 296 -16.00 2.21 8.84
C TRP A 296 -14.64 2.88 8.63
N ALA A 297 -14.63 4.19 8.78
CA ALA A 297 -13.40 4.98 8.74
C ALA A 297 -13.39 5.99 9.89
N ASN A 298 -12.21 6.34 10.39
CA ASN A 298 -12.00 7.43 11.32
C ASN A 298 -10.58 7.96 11.21
N ALA A 299 -10.21 8.91 12.06
CA ALA A 299 -8.88 9.51 12.06
C ALA A 299 -7.73 8.48 12.06
N SER A 300 -7.95 7.28 12.60
CA SER A 300 -6.92 6.24 12.67
C SER A 300 -6.56 5.63 11.33
N ASN A 301 -7.46 5.61 10.34
CA ASN A 301 -7.22 4.97 9.05
C ASN A 301 -7.30 5.88 7.82
N LEU A 302 -7.55 7.18 8.02
CA LEU A 302 -7.63 8.15 6.92
C LEU A 302 -6.40 8.16 6.00
N LEU A 303 -5.22 7.83 6.53
CA LEU A 303 -4.01 7.72 5.71
C LEU A 303 -4.13 6.65 4.61
N TRP A 304 -4.77 5.53 4.93
CA TRP A 304 -4.89 4.40 3.99
C TRP A 304 -6.14 4.50 3.12
N CYS A 305 -7.25 4.98 3.69
CA CYS A 305 -8.51 5.08 2.94
C CYS A 305 -8.63 6.36 2.12
N GLY A 306 -8.06 7.48 2.59
CA GLY A 306 -8.17 8.80 1.97
C GLY A 306 -7.80 8.84 0.49
N PRO A 307 -6.62 8.33 0.07
CA PRO A 307 -6.25 8.30 -1.34
C PRO A 307 -7.21 7.50 -2.23
N ARG A 308 -7.73 6.36 -1.74
CA ARG A 308 -8.69 5.52 -2.46
C ARG A 308 -10.05 6.19 -2.62
N LEU A 309 -10.49 6.87 -1.56
CA LEU A 309 -11.73 7.67 -1.57
C LEU A 309 -11.65 8.81 -2.59
N VAL A 310 -10.47 9.41 -2.76
CA VAL A 310 -10.23 10.44 -3.80
C VAL A 310 -10.23 9.83 -5.20
N ASP A 311 -9.57 8.68 -5.39
CA ASP A 311 -9.55 7.99 -6.68
C ASP A 311 -10.98 7.63 -7.13
N GLU A 312 -11.81 7.12 -6.22
CA GLU A 312 -13.23 6.83 -6.48
C GLU A 312 -14.03 8.11 -6.80
N ALA A 313 -13.74 9.23 -6.13
CA ALA A 313 -14.31 10.55 -6.43
C ALA A 313 -14.06 10.95 -7.89
N ASN A 314 -12.81 10.80 -8.33
CA ASN A 314 -12.35 11.23 -9.63
C ASN A 314 -12.82 10.32 -10.77
N ALA A 315 -13.05 9.03 -10.48
CA ALA A 315 -13.54 8.06 -11.46
C ALA A 315 -15.03 8.23 -11.79
N ALA A 316 -15.82 8.82 -10.88
CA ALA A 316 -17.24 9.11 -11.07
C ALA A 316 -17.56 10.62 -10.83
N PRO A 317 -16.99 11.53 -11.64
CA PRO A 317 -17.15 12.98 -11.46
C PRO A 317 -18.59 13.39 -11.85
N GLY A 318 -19.48 13.42 -10.86
CA GLY A 318 -20.91 13.71 -11.05
C GLY A 318 -21.81 13.15 -9.95
N GLU A 319 -21.34 12.17 -9.18
CA GLU A 319 -22.04 11.74 -7.98
C GLU A 319 -21.75 12.71 -6.81
N VAL A 320 -22.79 13.41 -6.35
CA VAL A 320 -22.82 14.38 -5.22
C VAL A 320 -22.15 13.88 -3.93
N SER A 321 -21.88 12.57 -3.83
CA SER A 321 -21.39 11.89 -2.64
C SER A 321 -19.97 12.20 -2.23
N THR A 322 -19.00 12.21 -3.14
CA THR A 322 -17.61 12.07 -2.68
C THR A 322 -17.07 13.40 -2.17
N SER A 323 -17.49 14.51 -2.79
CA SER A 323 -17.32 15.85 -2.23
C SER A 323 -18.10 16.05 -0.92
N HIS A 324 -19.26 15.40 -0.73
CA HIS A 324 -20.00 15.44 0.55
C HIS A 324 -19.30 14.64 1.65
N PHE A 325 -18.74 13.47 1.32
CA PHE A 325 -17.95 12.63 2.20
C PHE A 325 -16.67 13.36 2.64
N LEU A 326 -15.90 13.92 1.70
CA LEU A 326 -14.69 14.70 2.02
C LEU A 326 -15.03 15.93 2.88
N ARG A 327 -16.17 16.60 2.61
CA ARG A 327 -16.68 17.69 3.47
C ARG A 327 -17.12 17.22 4.86
N ARG A 328 -17.61 16.00 5.01
CA ARG A 328 -17.96 15.41 6.31
C ARG A 328 -16.73 15.01 7.09
N VAL A 329 -15.75 14.37 6.45
CA VAL A 329 -14.42 14.13 7.03
C VAL A 329 -13.84 15.46 7.50
N ALA A 330 -13.97 16.51 6.70
CA ALA A 330 -13.56 17.87 7.07
C ALA A 330 -14.33 18.49 8.24
N ALA A 331 -15.65 18.37 8.26
CA ALA A 331 -16.47 18.87 9.36
C ALA A 331 -16.23 18.08 10.66
N ARG A 332 -16.01 16.77 10.57
CA ARG A 332 -15.76 15.89 11.72
C ARG A 332 -14.37 16.14 12.30
N ALA A 333 -13.39 16.30 11.42
CA ALA A 333 -12.08 16.80 11.76
C ALA A 333 -12.08 18.18 12.42
N ALA A 334 -12.95 19.10 11.98
CA ALA A 334 -13.04 20.42 12.57
C ALA A 334 -13.76 20.44 13.94
N SER A 335 -14.57 19.42 14.23
CA SER A 335 -15.39 19.32 15.46
C SER A 335 -14.76 18.47 16.55
N THR A 336 -13.77 17.64 16.23
CA THR A 336 -12.97 16.91 17.24
C THR A 336 -12.08 17.87 18.05
N GLN A 337 -11.87 17.54 19.33
CA GLN A 337 -10.87 18.19 20.19
C GLN A 337 -9.57 17.37 20.25
N SER A 338 -9.53 16.20 19.62
CA SER A 338 -8.36 15.32 19.57
C SER A 338 -7.29 15.94 18.66
N PRO A 339 -6.09 16.29 19.19
CA PRO A 339 -4.98 16.78 18.36
C PRO A 339 -4.61 15.81 17.24
N ARG A 340 -4.82 14.51 17.47
CA ARG A 340 -4.59 13.45 16.49
C ARG A 340 -5.53 13.53 15.29
N ASP A 341 -6.80 13.76 15.55
CA ASP A 341 -7.84 13.75 14.52
C ASP A 341 -7.77 15.03 13.67
N LEU A 342 -7.46 16.17 14.31
CA LEU A 342 -7.23 17.44 13.64
C LEU A 342 -6.11 17.35 12.60
N ALA A 343 -5.03 16.65 12.94
CA ALA A 343 -3.87 16.60 12.07
C ALA A 343 -3.87 15.40 11.10
N ALA A 344 -4.60 14.30 11.38
CA ALA A 344 -4.99 13.33 10.36
C ALA A 344 -5.86 13.97 9.27
N ALA A 345 -6.72 14.90 9.66
CA ALA A 345 -7.53 15.65 8.73
C ALA A 345 -6.77 16.74 7.97
N ALA A 346 -5.81 17.41 8.60
CA ALA A 346 -4.89 18.32 7.91
C ALA A 346 -4.03 17.57 6.88
N ALA A 347 -3.62 16.33 7.19
CA ALA A 347 -2.95 15.44 6.24
C ALA A 347 -3.84 15.14 5.02
N ALA A 348 -5.09 14.73 5.28
CA ALA A 348 -6.08 14.48 4.25
C ALA A 348 -6.34 15.76 3.43
N ALA A 349 -6.44 16.92 4.07
CA ALA A 349 -6.62 18.22 3.44
C ALA A 349 -5.50 18.59 2.48
N ARG A 350 -4.25 18.40 2.91
CA ARG A 350 -3.07 18.71 2.10
C ARG A 350 -2.86 17.68 0.97
N ALA A 351 -3.25 16.42 1.18
CA ALA A 351 -3.31 15.44 0.09
C ALA A 351 -4.38 15.79 -0.97
N LEU A 352 -5.38 16.60 -0.60
CA LEU A 352 -6.42 17.14 -1.48
C LEU A 352 -6.03 18.48 -2.14
N GLU A 353 -5.02 19.19 -1.63
CA GLU A 353 -4.55 20.46 -2.19
C GLU A 353 -3.99 20.25 -3.61
N GLY A 354 -4.68 20.83 -4.60
CA GLY A 354 -4.29 20.80 -6.02
C GLY A 354 -5.17 19.96 -6.94
N ARG A 355 -6.24 19.29 -6.44
CA ARG A 355 -7.08 18.40 -7.28
C ARG A 355 -8.60 18.62 -7.21
N GLU A 356 -9.12 19.37 -6.24
CA GLU A 356 -10.47 19.97 -6.27
C GLU A 356 -10.48 21.30 -5.48
N GLY A 357 -10.72 22.43 -6.17
CA GLY A 357 -10.43 23.78 -5.67
C GLY A 357 -11.25 24.26 -4.45
N ASP A 358 -12.46 23.75 -4.20
CA ASP A 358 -13.35 24.33 -3.18
C ASP A 358 -13.42 23.51 -1.88
N ALA A 359 -13.18 22.19 -1.93
CA ALA A 359 -13.25 21.32 -0.74
C ALA A 359 -11.97 21.39 0.11
N ALA A 360 -10.81 21.47 -0.53
CA ALA A 360 -9.52 21.66 0.14
C ALA A 360 -9.45 23.03 0.87
N VAL A 361 -10.01 24.08 0.25
CA VAL A 361 -10.08 25.43 0.84
C VAL A 361 -10.99 25.47 2.06
N ALA A 362 -12.15 24.81 2.03
CA ALA A 362 -13.07 24.75 3.17
C ALA A 362 -12.46 23.99 4.37
N LEU A 363 -11.71 22.92 4.10
CA LEU A 363 -11.06 22.08 5.09
C LEU A 363 -9.79 22.76 5.68
N ALA A 364 -9.01 23.46 4.85
CA ALA A 364 -7.90 24.32 5.29
C ALA A 364 -8.42 25.51 6.14
N ALA A 365 -9.49 26.17 5.71
CA ALA A 365 -10.11 27.27 6.45
C ALA A 365 -10.71 26.81 7.79
N ALA A 366 -11.28 25.61 7.88
CA ALA A 366 -11.78 25.05 9.14
C ALA A 366 -10.65 24.68 10.10
N ALA A 367 -9.53 24.15 9.59
CA ALA A 367 -8.33 23.88 10.37
C ALA A 367 -7.68 25.17 10.89
N ASP A 368 -7.58 26.21 10.06
CA ASP A 368 -7.01 27.51 10.44
C ASP A 368 -7.90 28.31 11.39
N ALA A 369 -9.22 28.30 11.21
CA ALA A 369 -10.17 28.95 12.13
C ALA A 369 -10.13 28.33 13.54
N ARG A 370 -9.85 27.02 13.65
CA ARG A 370 -9.69 26.34 14.94
C ARG A 370 -8.30 26.55 15.55
N ARG A 371 -7.27 26.70 14.71
CA ARG A 371 -5.92 27.12 15.11
C ARG A 371 -5.94 28.45 15.87
N ALA A 372 -6.75 29.40 15.41
CA ALA A 372 -6.96 30.68 16.08
C ALA A 372 -7.68 30.54 17.44
N ALA A 373 -8.60 29.58 17.58
CA ALA A 373 -9.38 29.37 18.81
C ALA A 373 -8.61 28.65 19.93
N LEU A 374 -7.60 27.84 19.61
CA LEU A 374 -6.77 27.11 20.60
C LEU A 374 -5.64 27.98 21.17
N VAL A 375 -5.20 29.01 20.46
CA VAL A 375 -4.20 29.98 20.94
C VAL A 375 -4.81 30.93 21.99
N ASP A 376 -6.13 31.10 21.99
CA ASP A 376 -6.86 32.00 22.90
C ASP A 376 -7.25 31.34 24.24
N SER A 377 -7.10 30.01 24.38
CA SER A 377 -7.48 29.27 25.60
C SER A 377 -6.33 28.88 26.53
N ASP A 378 -5.06 28.99 26.10
CA ASP A 378 -3.88 28.70 26.94
C ASP A 378 -3.41 29.98 27.69
N SER A 379 -4.32 30.54 28.48
CA SER A 379 -4.02 31.58 29.46
C SER A 379 -4.52 31.22 30.86
N ASP A 380 -4.23 30.01 31.35
CA ASP A 380 -4.00 29.87 32.80
C ASP A 380 -3.34 28.56 33.24
N SER A 381 -2.27 28.71 34.04
CA SER A 381 -1.69 27.77 35.01
C SER A 381 -1.10 26.42 34.54
N GLY A 382 0.23 26.30 34.62
CA GLY A 382 0.91 25.00 34.51
C GLY A 382 2.44 24.99 34.63
N GLU A 383 3.07 26.00 35.24
CA GLU A 383 4.48 25.90 35.64
C GLU A 383 4.58 25.10 36.96
N ASP A 384 4.86 23.78 36.94
CA ASP A 384 5.61 23.11 38.04
C ASP A 384 6.03 21.62 37.81
N PHE A 385 6.53 21.21 36.63
CA PHE A 385 6.95 19.80 36.47
C PHE A 385 8.18 19.55 35.57
N LEU A 386 9.23 20.38 35.69
CA LEU A 386 10.51 20.16 35.00
C LEU A 386 11.70 20.28 35.98
N GLY A 387 11.77 19.37 36.94
CA GLY A 387 12.93 19.26 37.82
C GLY A 387 13.15 17.82 38.26
N ARG A 388 14.30 17.24 37.85
CA ARG A 388 14.80 15.86 38.07
C ARG A 388 14.23 14.91 37.01
N VAL A 389 15.02 14.35 36.10
CA VAL A 389 16.14 13.43 36.34
C VAL A 389 17.20 13.62 35.25
N GLY A 390 18.45 13.77 35.65
CA GLY A 390 19.61 13.83 34.76
C GLY A 390 20.28 12.46 34.58
N ALA A 391 21.14 12.42 33.56
CA ALA A 391 22.39 11.66 33.44
C ALA A 391 22.44 10.25 34.06
N ASP A 392 22.52 9.22 33.21
CA ASP A 392 23.69 8.33 33.14
C ASP A 392 23.43 7.18 32.14
N LEU A 393 24.55 6.60 31.66
CA LEU A 393 24.71 5.30 30.97
C LEU A 393 24.74 5.30 29.43
N PHE A 394 25.91 5.69 28.90
CA PHE A 394 26.51 5.01 27.75
C PHE A 394 27.39 3.88 28.27
N GLU A 395 27.18 2.64 27.82
CA GLU A 395 28.22 1.62 27.67
C GLU A 395 27.93 0.77 26.43
N ASP A 396 29.01 0.46 25.69
CA ASP A 396 29.07 -0.30 24.44
C ASP A 396 28.59 -1.76 24.61
N ASP A 397 27.92 -2.32 23.58
CA ASP A 397 28.06 -3.75 23.30
C ASP A 397 27.84 -4.08 21.81
N GLU A 398 28.70 -4.98 21.32
CA GLU A 398 28.88 -5.39 19.93
C GLU A 398 27.79 -6.37 19.47
N THR A 399 27.19 -6.10 18.31
CA THR A 399 26.42 -6.98 17.39
C THR A 399 25.46 -8.07 17.95
N PRO A 400 24.24 -8.14 17.36
CA PRO A 400 23.98 -9.33 16.56
C PRO A 400 23.32 -9.04 15.20
N ARG A 401 23.83 -9.80 14.22
CA ARG A 401 23.36 -10.02 12.83
C ARG A 401 21.87 -9.73 12.61
N ARG A 402 21.56 -8.58 12.04
CA ARG A 402 20.23 -8.26 11.47
C ARG A 402 20.24 -8.67 9.99
N ARG A 403 19.27 -9.48 9.56
CA ARG A 403 18.92 -9.60 8.13
C ARG A 403 18.55 -8.20 7.64
N PRO A 404 19.10 -7.69 6.53
CA PRO A 404 18.80 -6.34 6.10
C PRO A 404 17.35 -6.28 5.64
N THR A 405 16.51 -5.61 6.42
CA THR A 405 15.34 -4.91 5.89
C THR A 405 15.85 -3.81 4.94
N ARG A 406 15.12 -3.54 3.84
CA ARG A 406 15.36 -2.64 2.68
C ARG A 406 16.29 -1.41 2.84
N ARG A 407 16.60 -0.93 4.04
CA ARG A 407 17.57 0.13 4.29
C ARG A 407 18.98 -0.30 3.89
N GLY A 408 19.50 0.26 2.79
CA GLY A 408 20.94 0.35 2.54
C GLY A 408 21.48 -0.22 1.23
N TRP A 409 20.66 -0.49 0.20
CA TRP A 409 21.19 -0.90 -1.11
C TRP A 409 21.66 0.28 -1.97
N THR A 410 20.91 1.37 -1.97
CA THR A 410 21.25 2.61 -2.68
C THR A 410 21.22 3.82 -1.74
N PRO A 411 22.07 4.83 -1.95
CA PRO A 411 21.90 6.14 -1.35
C PRO A 411 20.58 6.75 -1.83
N GLY A 412 19.72 7.15 -0.90
CA GLY A 412 18.47 7.81 -1.27
C GLY A 412 18.73 9.21 -1.83
N PHE A 413 17.70 9.82 -2.42
CA PHE A 413 17.75 11.21 -2.91
C PHE A 413 18.34 12.20 -1.87
N HIS A 414 18.05 11.99 -0.59
CA HIS A 414 18.59 12.79 0.52
C HIS A 414 20.07 12.54 0.81
N ASP A 415 20.58 11.32 0.58
CA ASP A 415 22.02 11.08 0.73
C ASP A 415 22.81 11.86 -0.32
N VAL A 416 22.27 11.97 -1.55
CA VAL A 416 22.86 12.74 -2.63
C VAL A 416 22.77 14.25 -2.39
N VAL A 417 21.59 14.75 -2.01
CA VAL A 417 21.33 16.19 -1.88
C VAL A 417 21.78 16.75 -0.53
N ASP A 418 21.51 16.06 0.57
CA ASP A 418 21.71 16.59 1.93
C ASP A 418 22.99 16.08 2.61
N ARG A 419 23.45 14.88 2.26
CA ARG A 419 24.70 14.30 2.81
C ARG A 419 25.89 14.42 1.87
N GLY A 420 25.68 14.98 0.67
CA GLY A 420 26.73 15.18 -0.32
C GLY A 420 27.32 13.88 -0.83
N VAL A 421 26.55 12.78 -0.86
CA VAL A 421 26.98 11.54 -1.51
C VAL A 421 27.03 11.78 -3.01
N THR A 422 28.25 11.85 -3.54
CA THR A 422 28.50 12.18 -4.95
C THR A 422 28.73 10.95 -5.84
N SER A 423 28.75 9.75 -5.26
CA SER A 423 28.97 8.52 -6.01
C SER A 423 28.33 7.31 -5.34
N PHE A 424 28.01 6.33 -6.18
CA PHE A 424 27.61 4.98 -5.79
C PHE A 424 28.62 3.99 -6.35
N GLU A 425 28.99 3.00 -5.54
CA GLU A 425 29.97 1.99 -5.93
C GLU A 425 29.50 0.59 -5.58
N ALA A 426 29.80 -0.35 -6.47
CA ALA A 426 29.58 -1.77 -6.24
C ALA A 426 30.71 -2.59 -6.85
N ASP A 427 31.08 -3.69 -6.20
CA ASP A 427 31.84 -4.75 -6.85
C ASP A 427 30.88 -5.67 -7.59
N VAL A 428 31.12 -5.86 -8.90
CA VAL A 428 30.33 -6.71 -9.78
C VAL A 428 31.27 -7.58 -10.61
N GLY A 429 31.21 -8.89 -10.41
CA GLY A 429 32.06 -9.85 -11.14
C GLY A 429 33.56 -9.64 -10.88
N GLY A 430 33.95 -9.15 -9.70
CA GLY A 430 35.34 -8.84 -9.34
C GLY A 430 35.88 -7.55 -9.95
N ARG A 431 34.99 -6.68 -10.45
CA ARG A 431 35.32 -5.35 -10.99
C ARG A 431 34.55 -4.29 -10.23
N ARG A 432 35.23 -3.22 -9.85
CA ARG A 432 34.60 -2.06 -9.22
C ARG A 432 33.88 -1.22 -10.27
N VAL A 433 32.56 -1.07 -10.12
CA VAL A 433 31.73 -0.15 -10.89
C VAL A 433 31.43 1.06 -10.02
N CYS A 434 31.70 2.25 -10.54
CA CYS A 434 31.49 3.52 -9.83
C CYS A 434 30.65 4.44 -10.72
N CYS A 435 29.55 4.95 -10.18
CA CYS A 435 28.71 5.94 -10.84
C CYS A 435 28.71 7.21 -10.00
N ARG A 436 28.99 8.35 -10.62
CA ARG A 436 28.69 9.64 -10.01
C ARG A 436 27.19 9.82 -9.91
N LEU A 437 26.79 10.43 -8.82
CA LEU A 437 25.43 10.88 -8.54
C LEU A 437 25.40 12.40 -8.65
N GLY A 438 24.27 12.96 -9.06
CA GLY A 438 24.19 14.39 -9.36
C GLY A 438 22.86 15.02 -8.99
N TYR A 439 22.83 16.35 -9.06
CA TYR A 439 21.62 17.17 -8.92
C TYR A 439 21.37 18.08 -10.15
N ARG A 440 22.21 18.02 -11.19
CA ARG A 440 22.02 18.86 -12.39
C ARG A 440 20.81 18.36 -13.20
N GLU A 441 20.15 19.30 -13.89
CA GLU A 441 19.04 19.31 -14.89
C GLU A 441 18.29 18.01 -15.30
N SER A 442 18.87 16.83 -15.11
CA SER A 442 18.40 15.46 -15.38
C SER A 442 17.30 14.88 -14.46
N GLY A 443 16.89 15.58 -13.39
CA GLY A 443 15.78 15.14 -12.54
C GLY A 443 16.00 13.75 -11.88
N THR A 444 15.09 12.79 -12.11
CA THR A 444 15.12 11.43 -11.54
C THR A 444 16.28 10.56 -12.06
N GLY A 445 16.91 10.93 -13.17
CA GLY A 445 18.01 10.17 -13.78
C GLY A 445 19.34 10.28 -13.03
N SER A 446 19.42 11.10 -11.97
CA SER A 446 20.68 11.42 -11.31
C SER A 446 21.05 10.53 -10.13
N SER A 447 20.24 9.50 -9.85
CA SER A 447 20.38 8.55 -8.74
C SER A 447 20.38 7.11 -9.24
N VAL A 448 21.01 6.20 -8.49
CA VAL A 448 20.88 4.75 -8.72
C VAL A 448 19.62 4.28 -8.03
N TRP A 449 18.74 3.59 -8.77
CA TRP A 449 17.48 3.07 -8.26
C TRP A 449 17.65 1.62 -7.79
N ASP A 450 16.83 1.19 -6.83
CA ASP A 450 16.90 -0.17 -6.27
C ASP A 450 16.71 -1.25 -7.34
N GLY A 451 15.86 -1.01 -8.35
CA GLY A 451 15.70 -1.90 -9.50
C GLY A 451 16.99 -2.09 -10.30
N ALA A 452 17.83 -1.05 -10.41
CA ALA A 452 19.13 -1.14 -11.10
C ALA A 452 20.13 -2.01 -10.30
N VAL A 453 20.08 -1.96 -8.97
CA VAL A 453 20.90 -2.85 -8.11
C VAL A 453 20.44 -4.29 -8.20
N VAL A 454 19.12 -4.53 -8.15
CA VAL A 454 18.55 -5.88 -8.33
C VAL A 454 18.91 -6.43 -9.71
N LEU A 455 18.80 -5.61 -10.76
CA LEU A 455 19.20 -5.99 -12.12
C LEU A 455 20.68 -6.34 -12.20
N ALA A 456 21.57 -5.50 -11.66
CA ALA A 456 23.01 -5.76 -11.68
C ALA A 456 23.37 -7.08 -10.98
N ARG A 457 22.75 -7.38 -9.83
CA ARG A 457 22.99 -8.61 -9.07
C ARG A 457 22.36 -9.85 -9.72
N PHE A 458 21.23 -9.67 -10.41
CA PHE A 458 20.67 -10.72 -11.28
C PHE A 458 21.62 -11.04 -12.43
N LEU A 459 22.18 -10.04 -13.11
CA LEU A 459 23.17 -10.25 -14.18
C LEU A 459 24.47 -10.87 -13.65
N GLU A 460 24.92 -10.50 -12.46
CA GLU A 460 26.12 -11.07 -11.84
C GLU A 460 25.99 -12.56 -11.53
N THR A 461 24.79 -12.98 -11.09
CA THR A 461 24.47 -14.40 -10.87
C THR A 461 24.27 -15.15 -12.19
N HIS A 462 24.03 -14.43 -13.29
CA HIS A 462 23.77 -14.99 -14.62
C HIS A 462 24.63 -14.31 -15.71
N PRO A 463 25.97 -14.30 -15.62
CA PRO A 463 26.81 -13.49 -16.47
C PRO A 463 26.74 -13.89 -17.95
N SER A 464 26.36 -15.15 -18.25
CA SER A 464 26.15 -15.63 -19.62
C SER A 464 25.04 -14.90 -20.36
N LEU A 465 24.13 -14.22 -19.66
CA LEU A 465 23.06 -13.44 -20.28
C LEU A 465 23.62 -12.24 -21.05
N VAL A 466 24.70 -11.62 -20.57
CA VAL A 466 25.31 -10.42 -21.18
C VAL A 466 26.70 -10.68 -21.77
N ARG A 467 27.41 -11.72 -21.35
CA ARG A 467 28.79 -11.98 -21.80
C ARG A 467 28.86 -12.18 -23.31
N GLY A 468 29.69 -11.36 -23.97
CA GLY A 468 29.89 -11.35 -25.41
C GLY A 468 28.71 -10.77 -26.21
N LYS A 469 27.65 -10.30 -25.55
CA LYS A 469 26.45 -9.74 -26.19
C LYS A 469 26.56 -8.23 -26.35
N ARG A 470 25.87 -7.72 -27.37
CA ARG A 470 25.58 -6.29 -27.48
C ARG A 470 24.42 -5.98 -26.56
N VAL A 471 24.62 -5.05 -25.64
CA VAL A 471 23.65 -4.68 -24.62
C VAL A 471 23.22 -3.24 -24.85
N LEU A 472 21.92 -2.96 -24.71
CA LEU A 472 21.41 -1.59 -24.65
C LEU A 472 20.63 -1.40 -23.35
N GLU A 473 20.90 -0.32 -22.63
CA GLU A 473 20.12 0.07 -21.44
C GLU A 473 19.18 1.24 -21.77
N LEU A 474 17.88 1.05 -21.53
CA LEU A 474 16.83 2.05 -21.69
C LEU A 474 16.60 2.81 -20.39
N GLY A 475 16.53 4.15 -20.45
CA GLY A 475 16.32 4.99 -19.27
C GLY A 475 17.42 4.81 -18.25
N ALA A 476 18.67 4.80 -18.71
CA ALA A 476 19.83 4.37 -17.93
C ALA A 476 20.13 5.25 -16.71
N GLY A 477 19.71 6.52 -16.71
CA GLY A 477 19.92 7.49 -15.64
C GLY A 477 21.40 7.73 -15.33
N THR A 478 21.94 6.97 -14.37
CA THR A 478 23.36 6.99 -14.01
C THR A 478 24.20 6.01 -14.83
N GLY A 479 23.56 5.06 -15.53
CA GLY A 479 24.21 4.02 -16.33
C GLY A 479 24.62 2.78 -15.55
N PHE A 480 24.22 2.66 -14.28
CA PHE A 480 24.73 1.62 -13.39
C PHE A 480 24.49 0.20 -13.93
N GLY A 481 23.30 -0.12 -14.44
CA GLY A 481 22.99 -1.46 -14.95
C GLY A 481 23.83 -1.86 -16.16
N GLY A 482 23.95 -0.96 -17.15
CA GLY A 482 24.76 -1.19 -18.35
C GLY A 482 26.27 -1.20 -18.05
N LEU A 483 26.75 -0.38 -17.12
CA LEU A 483 28.15 -0.43 -16.66
C LEU A 483 28.46 -1.75 -15.96
N CYS A 484 27.51 -2.29 -15.20
CA CYS A 484 27.61 -3.65 -14.64
C CYS A 484 27.63 -4.71 -15.75
N ALA A 485 26.83 -4.57 -16.80
CA ALA A 485 26.89 -5.47 -17.95
C ALA A 485 28.26 -5.44 -18.67
N ALA A 486 28.86 -4.26 -18.82
CA ALA A 486 30.23 -4.11 -19.33
C ALA A 486 31.25 -4.82 -18.42
N ALA A 487 31.13 -4.63 -17.10
CA ALA A 487 31.96 -5.32 -16.12
C ALA A 487 31.86 -6.86 -16.24
N LEU A 488 30.66 -7.39 -16.53
CA LEU A 488 30.40 -8.83 -16.71
C LEU A 488 30.80 -9.40 -18.08
N GLY A 489 31.34 -8.55 -18.96
CA GLY A 489 31.95 -8.95 -20.22
C GLY A 489 31.02 -8.84 -21.43
N ALA A 490 30.05 -7.93 -21.42
CA ALA A 490 29.36 -7.51 -22.65
C ALA A 490 30.36 -7.07 -23.73
N SER A 491 30.05 -7.34 -25.00
CA SER A 491 30.95 -6.97 -26.10
C SER A 491 30.85 -5.49 -26.47
N ASN A 492 29.66 -4.92 -26.32
CA ASN A 492 29.39 -3.48 -26.44
C ASN A 492 28.17 -3.15 -25.57
N VAL A 493 28.19 -2.01 -24.89
CA VAL A 493 27.06 -1.48 -24.13
C VAL A 493 26.69 -0.09 -24.65
N THR A 494 25.45 0.07 -25.10
CA THR A 494 24.86 1.37 -25.43
C THR A 494 23.97 1.82 -24.27
N LEU A 495 24.39 2.85 -23.54
CA LEU A 495 23.56 3.49 -22.51
C LEU A 495 22.67 4.54 -23.18
N THR A 496 21.36 4.46 -22.96
CA THR A 496 20.39 5.38 -23.57
C THR A 496 19.47 6.04 -22.57
N ASP A 497 19.20 7.33 -22.81
CA ASP A 497 18.29 8.14 -22.01
C ASP A 497 17.87 9.40 -22.80
N ILE A 498 17.00 10.23 -22.22
CA ILE A 498 16.65 11.55 -22.76
C ILE A 498 17.87 12.50 -22.70
N GLU A 499 17.87 13.52 -23.58
CA GLU A 499 19.00 14.44 -23.76
C GLU A 499 19.51 15.05 -22.43
N ALA A 500 18.60 15.32 -21.50
CA ALA A 500 18.90 15.90 -20.19
C ALA A 500 19.78 15.00 -19.29
N CYS A 501 19.73 13.69 -19.47
CA CYS A 501 20.50 12.71 -18.66
C CYS A 501 21.90 12.44 -19.23
N LEU A 502 22.10 12.70 -20.53
CA LEU A 502 23.33 12.34 -21.24
C LEU A 502 24.63 12.95 -20.66
N PRO A 503 24.67 14.18 -20.12
CA PRO A 503 25.90 14.71 -19.53
C PRO A 503 26.44 13.85 -18.39
N LEU A 504 25.59 13.47 -17.42
CA LEU A 504 25.97 12.60 -16.31
C LEU A 504 26.31 11.20 -16.80
N LEU A 505 25.51 10.67 -17.72
CA LEU A 505 25.69 9.34 -18.29
C LEU A 505 27.05 9.22 -19.02
N ARG A 506 27.45 10.26 -19.77
CA ARG A 506 28.78 10.35 -20.41
C ARG A 506 29.92 10.46 -19.41
N GLU A 507 29.73 11.19 -18.31
CA GLU A 507 30.74 11.25 -17.24
C GLU A 507 30.95 9.87 -16.60
N ASN A 508 29.87 9.11 -16.36
CA ASN A 508 29.95 7.79 -15.76
C ASN A 508 30.48 6.72 -16.72
N ALA A 509 30.22 6.87 -18.03
CA ALA A 509 30.77 5.99 -19.06
C ALA A 509 32.25 6.29 -19.40
N ALA A 510 32.77 7.46 -18.99
CA ALA A 510 34.11 7.89 -19.36
C ALA A 510 35.18 6.93 -18.83
N GLY A 511 35.99 6.38 -19.75
CA GLY A 511 37.08 5.46 -19.42
C GLY A 511 36.65 4.00 -19.25
N VAL A 512 35.41 3.64 -19.58
CA VAL A 512 34.94 2.25 -19.61
C VAL A 512 34.94 1.76 -21.06
N ASP A 513 35.80 0.77 -21.34
CA ASP A 513 35.97 0.23 -22.69
C ASP A 513 34.69 -0.43 -23.20
N GLY A 514 34.34 -0.14 -24.45
CA GLY A 514 33.17 -0.74 -25.11
C GLY A 514 31.81 -0.19 -24.66
N VAL A 515 31.79 0.96 -23.96
CA VAL A 515 30.56 1.65 -23.55
C VAL A 515 30.37 2.93 -24.38
N VAL A 516 29.18 3.10 -24.95
CA VAL A 516 28.78 4.31 -25.70
C VAL A 516 27.49 4.88 -25.12
N VAL A 517 27.28 6.19 -25.30
CA VAL A 517 26.11 6.90 -24.81
C VAL A 517 25.35 7.54 -25.98
N GLU A 518 24.07 7.20 -26.12
CA GLU A 518 23.19 7.72 -27.18
C GLU A 518 21.88 8.27 -26.59
N ALA A 519 21.31 9.30 -27.25
CA ALA A 519 19.98 9.77 -26.92
C ALA A 519 18.92 8.76 -27.38
N LEU A 520 17.91 8.51 -26.56
CA LEU A 520 16.73 7.74 -26.95
C LEU A 520 15.51 8.30 -26.21
N ASP A 521 14.75 9.13 -26.92
CA ASP A 521 13.41 9.57 -26.50
C ASP A 521 12.39 8.51 -26.95
N TRP A 522 11.65 7.93 -26.01
CA TRP A 522 10.67 6.88 -26.30
C TRP A 522 9.50 7.36 -27.18
N THR A 523 9.32 8.67 -27.33
CA THR A 523 8.32 9.28 -28.20
C THR A 523 8.76 9.36 -29.67
N GLU A 524 10.04 9.08 -29.94
CA GLU A 524 10.63 9.11 -31.27
C GLU A 524 10.92 7.68 -31.80
N PRO A 525 11.02 7.47 -33.13
CA PRO A 525 11.35 6.17 -33.70
C PRO A 525 12.75 5.67 -33.32
N VAL A 526 12.87 4.38 -33.05
CA VAL A 526 14.16 3.71 -32.76
C VAL A 526 15.07 3.71 -33.98
N ALA A 527 16.32 4.15 -33.78
CA ALA A 527 17.34 4.18 -34.82
C ALA A 527 17.99 2.79 -35.05
N PRO A 528 18.47 2.48 -36.27
CA PRO A 528 19.16 1.22 -36.53
C PRO A 528 20.41 0.96 -35.67
N SER A 529 21.09 2.02 -35.20
CA SER A 529 22.24 1.93 -34.29
C SER A 529 21.90 1.36 -32.93
N GLN A 530 20.63 1.47 -32.52
CA GLN A 530 20.13 1.10 -31.19
C GLN A 530 19.72 -0.38 -31.12
N ARG A 531 20.15 -1.23 -32.06
CA ARG A 531 19.87 -2.68 -32.02
C ARG A 531 20.87 -3.41 -31.14
N ALA A 532 20.35 -4.17 -30.17
CA ALA A 532 21.13 -4.98 -29.24
C ALA A 532 20.59 -6.42 -29.17
N ASP A 533 21.41 -7.33 -28.65
CA ASP A 533 21.00 -8.72 -28.39
C ASP A 533 20.27 -8.82 -27.04
N VAL A 534 20.60 -7.92 -26.11
CA VAL A 534 20.03 -7.84 -24.77
C VAL A 534 19.64 -6.39 -24.48
N LEU A 535 18.43 -6.20 -23.98
CA LEU A 535 17.93 -4.93 -23.50
C LEU A 535 17.87 -4.96 -21.97
N LEU A 536 18.29 -3.87 -21.33
CA LEU A 536 18.17 -3.65 -19.90
C LEU A 536 17.24 -2.47 -19.68
N ALA A 537 16.34 -2.58 -18.71
CA ALA A 537 15.48 -1.47 -18.30
C ALA A 537 15.23 -1.61 -16.81
N ALA A 538 15.59 -0.59 -16.03
CA ALA A 538 15.43 -0.59 -14.58
C ALA A 538 14.65 0.65 -14.14
N ASP A 539 13.50 0.45 -13.50
CA ASP A 539 12.65 1.52 -12.96
C ASP A 539 12.16 2.56 -14.00
N CYS A 540 11.93 2.11 -15.23
CA CYS A 540 11.37 2.95 -16.30
C CYS A 540 9.87 3.28 -16.11
N LEU A 541 9.20 2.70 -15.11
CA LEU A 541 7.81 3.00 -14.74
C LEU A 541 7.79 3.92 -13.51
N LEU A 542 7.42 5.19 -13.72
CA LEU A 542 7.42 6.23 -12.69
C LEU A 542 6.01 6.82 -12.45
N PRO A 543 5.60 7.01 -11.19
CA PRO A 543 4.32 7.64 -10.88
C PRO A 543 4.23 9.07 -11.46
N GLY A 544 3.08 9.43 -12.04
CA GLY A 544 2.88 10.74 -12.69
C GLY A 544 3.56 10.85 -14.06
N ARG A 545 3.95 9.73 -14.66
CA ARG A 545 4.52 9.60 -16.02
C ARG A 545 3.82 8.51 -16.83
N GLU A 546 2.58 8.18 -16.50
CA GLU A 546 1.77 7.14 -17.16
C GLU A 546 1.57 7.41 -18.65
N GLY A 547 1.61 8.68 -19.07
CA GLY A 547 1.60 9.08 -20.49
C GLY A 547 2.78 8.52 -21.31
N LEU A 548 3.86 8.06 -20.66
CA LEU A 548 5.01 7.44 -21.32
C LEU A 548 4.86 5.93 -21.51
N PHE A 549 3.80 5.29 -21.01
CA PHE A 549 3.60 3.84 -21.14
C PHE A 549 3.53 3.39 -22.61
N ALA A 550 2.71 4.05 -23.43
CA ALA A 550 2.58 3.70 -24.84
C ALA A 550 3.87 3.96 -25.65
N PRO A 551 4.54 5.12 -25.50
CA PRO A 551 5.87 5.35 -26.07
C PRO A 551 6.90 4.27 -25.69
N LEU A 552 7.00 3.95 -24.40
CA LEU A 552 7.95 2.95 -23.88
C LEU A 552 7.63 1.54 -24.41
N ALA A 553 6.36 1.12 -24.39
CA ALA A 553 5.94 -0.20 -24.89
C ALA A 553 6.24 -0.34 -26.40
N THR A 554 6.00 0.72 -27.18
CA THR A 554 6.31 0.77 -28.61
C THR A 554 7.82 0.66 -28.85
N THR A 555 8.61 1.40 -28.08
CA THR A 555 10.08 1.36 -28.12
C THR A 555 10.61 -0.03 -27.80
N LEU A 556 10.14 -0.66 -26.71
CA LEU A 556 10.52 -2.02 -26.34
C LEU A 556 10.17 -3.04 -27.43
N ALA A 557 8.96 -2.98 -27.99
CA ALA A 557 8.55 -3.89 -29.05
C ALA A 557 9.39 -3.73 -30.33
N ALA A 558 9.80 -2.50 -30.66
CA ALA A 558 10.68 -2.23 -31.80
C ALA A 558 12.11 -2.77 -31.58
N LEU A 559 12.64 -2.61 -30.36
CA LEU A 559 13.97 -3.08 -29.98
C LEU A 559 14.04 -4.60 -29.82
N LEU A 560 12.95 -5.25 -29.39
CA LEU A 560 12.82 -6.71 -29.24
C LEU A 560 12.66 -7.47 -30.58
N ALA A 561 12.95 -6.84 -31.72
CA ALA A 561 12.87 -7.52 -33.01
C ALA A 561 13.97 -8.60 -33.17
N GLY A 562 13.60 -9.77 -33.73
CA GLY A 562 14.51 -10.91 -33.90
C GLY A 562 14.63 -11.74 -32.62
N ASP A 563 15.84 -12.20 -32.30
CA ASP A 563 16.13 -13.04 -31.12
C ASP A 563 16.48 -12.23 -29.86
N ALA A 564 16.25 -10.92 -29.87
CA ALA A 564 16.56 -10.04 -28.75
C ALA A 564 15.69 -10.36 -27.51
N VAL A 565 16.27 -10.17 -26.32
CA VAL A 565 15.60 -10.36 -25.03
C VAL A 565 15.74 -9.10 -24.19
N ALA A 566 14.71 -8.73 -23.43
CA ALA A 566 14.82 -7.67 -22.42
C ALA A 566 14.74 -8.23 -21.01
N TYR A 567 15.60 -7.73 -20.13
CA TYR A 567 15.44 -7.84 -18.68
C TYR A 567 14.90 -6.53 -18.15
N PHE A 568 13.60 -6.53 -17.86
CA PHE A 568 12.85 -5.36 -17.41
C PHE A 568 12.60 -5.49 -15.92
N VAL A 569 13.21 -4.61 -15.15
CA VAL A 569 13.09 -4.54 -13.69
C VAL A 569 12.31 -3.31 -13.33
N TYR A 570 11.28 -3.48 -12.51
CA TYR A 570 10.57 -2.35 -11.93
C TYR A 570 10.19 -2.69 -10.50
N GLU A 571 10.18 -1.65 -9.68
CA GLU A 571 9.53 -1.69 -8.39
C GLU A 571 8.03 -1.44 -8.58
N GLN A 572 7.21 -2.35 -8.05
CA GLN A 572 5.79 -2.15 -8.00
C GLN A 572 5.46 -1.05 -7.00
N ARG A 573 5.16 0.13 -7.54
CA ARG A 573 4.75 1.33 -6.80
C ARG A 573 3.23 1.43 -6.77
N CYS A 574 2.72 2.53 -6.25
CA CYS A 574 1.29 2.78 -6.10
C CYS A 574 0.50 3.10 -7.39
N MET A 575 1.12 2.91 -8.54
CA MET A 575 0.58 3.19 -9.87
C MET A 575 0.10 1.89 -10.51
N ASP A 576 -1.02 1.97 -11.23
CA ASP A 576 -1.49 0.86 -12.06
C ASP A 576 -0.59 0.73 -13.28
N CYS A 577 0.21 -0.32 -13.33
CA CYS A 577 1.08 -0.67 -14.46
C CYS A 577 0.37 -1.59 -15.46
N GLY A 578 -0.87 -2.01 -15.19
CA GLY A 578 -1.69 -2.87 -16.05
C GLY A 578 -1.77 -2.36 -17.49
N PRO A 579 -2.13 -1.08 -17.72
CA PRO A 579 -2.17 -0.51 -19.06
C PRO A 579 -0.85 -0.66 -19.84
N PHE A 580 0.30 -0.54 -19.17
CA PHE A 580 1.61 -0.75 -19.82
C PHE A 580 1.80 -2.19 -20.28
N PHE A 581 1.45 -3.17 -19.46
CA PHE A 581 1.58 -4.58 -19.81
C PHE A 581 0.54 -5.04 -20.84
N GLU A 582 -0.64 -4.43 -20.88
CA GLU A 582 -1.60 -4.61 -21.97
C GLU A 582 -1.07 -4.07 -23.30
N LEU A 583 -0.42 -2.90 -23.29
CA LEU A 583 0.23 -2.33 -24.47
C LEU A 583 1.36 -3.23 -24.99
N LEU A 584 2.20 -3.79 -24.10
CA LEU A 584 3.22 -4.77 -24.48
C LEU A 584 2.62 -6.02 -25.12
N ARG A 585 1.57 -6.58 -24.52
CA ARG A 585 0.85 -7.75 -25.09
C ARG A 585 0.24 -7.43 -26.45
N GLY A 586 -0.41 -6.27 -26.58
CA GLY A 586 -0.97 -5.79 -27.84
C GLY A 586 0.09 -5.58 -28.94
N ALA A 587 1.33 -5.27 -28.53
CA ALA A 587 2.48 -5.14 -29.43
C ALA A 587 3.20 -6.47 -29.74
N GLY A 588 2.67 -7.62 -29.28
CA GLY A 588 3.26 -8.94 -29.52
C GLY A 588 4.51 -9.20 -28.68
N VAL A 589 4.54 -8.70 -27.44
CA VAL A 589 5.61 -8.97 -26.47
C VAL A 589 5.08 -9.89 -25.37
N ALA A 590 5.67 -11.08 -25.27
CA ALA A 590 5.50 -11.99 -24.15
C ALA A 590 6.29 -11.49 -22.95
N VAL A 591 5.64 -11.56 -21.78
CA VAL A 591 6.22 -11.17 -20.49
C VAL A 591 6.24 -12.38 -19.58
N SER A 592 7.38 -12.65 -18.97
CA SER A 592 7.55 -13.71 -17.97
C SER A 592 8.30 -13.18 -16.75
N CYS A 593 7.88 -13.59 -15.55
CA CYS A 593 8.57 -13.21 -14.32
C CYS A 593 9.71 -14.19 -14.04
N ILE A 594 10.91 -13.65 -13.78
CA ILE A 594 12.02 -14.45 -13.27
C ILE A 594 11.69 -14.92 -11.85
N PRO A 595 11.80 -16.23 -11.54
CA PRO A 595 11.58 -16.75 -10.20
C PRO A 595 12.53 -16.12 -9.17
N ASP A 596 12.03 -15.84 -7.96
CA ASP A 596 12.86 -15.24 -6.90
C ASP A 596 14.07 -16.09 -6.50
N ASP A 597 14.01 -17.40 -6.72
CA ASP A 597 15.10 -18.33 -6.41
C ASP A 597 16.24 -18.24 -7.43
N ASP A 598 15.95 -17.67 -8.60
CA ASP A 598 16.94 -17.27 -9.61
C ASP A 598 17.42 -15.83 -9.40
N LEU A 599 16.97 -15.13 -8.34
CA LEU A 599 17.48 -13.80 -7.96
C LEU A 599 18.51 -13.91 -6.84
N HIS A 600 19.38 -12.90 -6.73
CA HIS A 600 20.36 -12.86 -5.66
C HIS A 600 19.67 -12.88 -4.28
N PRO A 601 20.10 -13.75 -3.34
CA PRO A 601 19.38 -13.98 -2.08
C PRO A 601 19.29 -12.73 -1.20
N GLU A 602 20.29 -11.85 -1.28
CA GLU A 602 20.36 -10.59 -0.52
C GLU A 602 19.82 -9.38 -1.26
N TYR A 603 19.70 -9.43 -2.59
CA TYR A 603 19.30 -8.29 -3.44
C TYR A 603 18.03 -8.64 -4.21
N ARG A 604 16.96 -8.90 -3.45
CA ARG A 604 15.61 -9.18 -3.94
C ARG A 604 14.56 -8.65 -2.97
N ALA A 605 13.48 -8.09 -3.48
CA ALA A 605 12.39 -7.53 -2.67
C ALA A 605 11.01 -8.02 -3.17
N PRO A 606 10.04 -8.24 -2.27
CA PRO A 606 8.67 -8.60 -2.67
C PRO A 606 7.98 -7.57 -3.57
N GLU A 607 8.44 -6.34 -3.62
CA GLU A 607 7.91 -5.25 -4.44
C GLU A 607 8.64 -5.14 -5.80
N ILE A 608 9.89 -5.58 -5.89
CA ILE A 608 10.67 -5.52 -7.13
C ILE A 608 10.45 -6.79 -7.94
N ARG A 609 10.11 -6.62 -9.22
CA ARG A 609 9.94 -7.68 -10.21
C ARG A 609 11.05 -7.61 -11.23
N VAL A 610 11.61 -8.78 -11.58
CA VAL A 610 12.53 -8.94 -12.71
C VAL A 610 11.77 -9.73 -13.77
N LEU A 611 11.57 -9.11 -14.93
CA LEU A 611 10.80 -9.69 -16.03
C LEU A 611 11.73 -9.99 -17.21
N GLU A 612 11.53 -11.13 -17.85
CA GLU A 612 12.05 -11.42 -19.18
C GLU A 612 10.97 -11.11 -20.23
N LEU A 613 11.29 -10.23 -21.18
CA LEU A 613 10.43 -9.87 -22.30
C LEU A 613 10.98 -10.42 -23.61
N ARG A 614 10.10 -11.03 -24.42
CA ARG A 614 10.43 -11.58 -25.75
C ARG A 614 9.34 -11.26 -26.76
N ARG A 615 9.70 -11.05 -28.02
CA ARG A 615 8.72 -10.91 -29.10
C ARG A 615 8.10 -12.28 -29.42
N THR A 616 6.77 -12.31 -29.54
CA THR A 616 5.97 -13.52 -29.86
C THR A 616 5.84 -13.75 -31.35
#